data_AF-A0A5R8NYY3-F1
#
_entry.id   AF-A0A5R8NYY3-F1
#
_cell.length_a   1.000
_cell.length_b   1.000
_cell.length_c   1.000
_cell.angle_alpha   90.00
_cell.angle_beta   90.00
_cell.angle_gamma   90.00
#
_symmetry.space_group_name_H-M   'P 1'
#
loop_
_entity.id
_entity.type
_entity.pdbx_description
1 polymer ?
#
loop_
_entity_poly.entity_id
_entity_poly.type
_entity_poly.pdbx_seq_one_letter_code
_entity_poly.pdbx_strand_id
1 'polypeptide(L)'
;MFLRGLRRRTGRPVPELVALFRSIIDGGRDYHPIASDFLEHFMDGAGGSRTMSPRWLRSFKVIKKAERKNQRRFERQLARRARLLGDGESSWLHDYWDARINAFIGTELFYVSRMSLLRSQGSFVLTREGPEVRVSGTVRHRWFDPYDWDRGRWVYIPRHGFVPIAVGRDLVAADQARNFLMESRHVQTLEGRCVDGRWPRRGRESFGWSLVRTADG
;
A
#
# COMPACT_ATOMS: atom_id res chain seq x y z
N MET A 1 18.48 -20.44 -28.90
CA MET A 1 19.42 -19.72 -28.01
C MET A 1 18.84 -18.33 -27.74
N PHE A 2 18.19 -18.14 -26.59
CA PHE A 2 17.53 -16.86 -26.29
C PHE A 2 18.56 -15.85 -25.75
N LEU A 3 18.86 -14.82 -26.54
CA LEU A 3 19.57 -13.63 -26.07
C LEU A 3 18.69 -12.93 -25.02
N ARG A 4 18.90 -13.28 -23.73
CA ARG A 4 18.42 -12.46 -22.61
C ARG A 4 18.98 -11.05 -22.83
N GLY A 5 18.10 -10.11 -23.19
CA GLY A 5 18.48 -8.75 -23.54
C GLY A 5 19.47 -8.17 -22.53
N LEU A 6 20.62 -7.70 -23.02
CA LEU A 6 21.59 -6.97 -22.23
C LEU A 6 20.87 -5.78 -21.57
N ARG A 7 20.54 -5.94 -20.28
CA ARG A 7 20.06 -4.83 -19.46
C ARG A 7 21.21 -3.81 -19.42
N ARG A 8 21.00 -2.64 -20.05
CA ARG A 8 22.02 -1.58 -20.14
C ARG A 8 22.53 -1.23 -18.73
N ARG A 9 23.81 -1.52 -18.48
CA ARG A 9 24.58 -0.97 -17.35
C ARG A 9 24.83 0.51 -17.60
N THR A 10 25.10 1.26 -16.54
CA THR A 10 25.47 2.68 -16.64
C THR A 10 26.86 2.87 -17.26
N GLY A 11 27.75 1.89 -17.11
CA GLY A 11 29.14 1.96 -17.56
C GLY A 11 30.04 2.85 -16.68
N ARG A 12 29.51 3.36 -15.56
CA ARG A 12 30.25 4.20 -14.61
C ARG A 12 30.94 3.35 -13.54
N PRO A 13 32.08 3.80 -12.99
CA PRO A 13 32.73 3.14 -11.85
C PRO A 13 31.81 3.05 -10.63
N VAL A 14 31.82 1.90 -9.96
CA VAL A 14 31.00 1.65 -8.76
C VAL A 14 31.19 2.72 -7.67
N PRO A 15 32.42 3.19 -7.34
CA PRO A 15 32.61 4.24 -6.34
C PRO A 15 31.88 5.55 -6.66
N GLU A 16 31.78 5.92 -7.95
CA GLU A 16 31.02 7.11 -8.34
C GLU A 16 29.52 6.94 -8.14
N LEU A 17 29.00 5.73 -8.35
CA LEU A 17 27.59 5.42 -8.13
C LEU A 17 27.24 5.47 -6.64
N VAL A 18 28.15 4.95 -5.79
CA VAL A 18 28.03 5.05 -4.33
C VAL A 18 28.05 6.51 -3.90
N ALA A 19 29.02 7.30 -4.37
CA ALA A 19 29.12 8.72 -4.05
C ALA A 19 27.87 9.50 -4.47
N LEU A 20 27.31 9.20 -5.65
CA LEU A 20 26.05 9.78 -6.11
C LEU A 20 24.90 9.50 -5.13
N PHE A 21 24.72 8.24 -4.71
CA PHE A 21 23.61 7.88 -3.83
C PHE A 21 23.78 8.46 -2.42
N ARG A 22 25.01 8.50 -1.89
CA ARG A 22 25.30 9.16 -0.62
C ARG A 22 24.99 10.66 -0.68
N SER A 23 25.38 11.34 -1.76
CA SER A 23 25.03 12.75 -1.97
C SER A 23 23.52 13.00 -2.10
N ILE A 24 22.77 12.07 -2.71
CA ILE A 24 21.31 12.13 -2.78
C ILE A 24 20.68 11.98 -1.40
N ILE A 25 21.18 11.03 -0.59
CA ILE A 25 20.71 10.82 0.79
C ILE A 25 20.92 12.11 1.59
N ASP A 26 22.14 12.65 1.61
CA ASP A 26 22.49 13.81 2.41
C ASP A 26 21.67 15.05 1.99
N GLY A 27 21.57 15.32 0.69
CA GLY A 27 20.79 16.45 0.19
C GLY A 27 19.27 16.28 0.30
N GLY A 28 18.81 15.04 0.50
CA GLY A 28 17.40 14.68 0.59
C GLY A 28 16.81 14.78 2.00
N ARG A 29 17.64 14.66 3.04
CA ARG A 29 17.17 14.59 4.44
C ARG A 29 16.29 15.77 4.87
N ASP A 30 16.57 16.96 4.36
CA ASP A 30 15.81 18.18 4.71
C ASP A 30 14.43 18.26 4.06
N TYR A 31 14.21 17.56 2.94
CA TYR A 31 12.98 17.66 2.13
C TYR A 31 12.16 16.37 2.12
N HIS A 32 12.84 15.23 2.08
CA HIS A 32 12.30 13.88 1.98
C HIS A 32 13.06 12.93 2.92
N PRO A 33 12.97 13.15 4.25
CA PRO A 33 13.70 12.38 5.24
C PRO A 33 13.42 10.87 5.15
N ILE A 34 12.17 10.46 4.97
CA ILE A 34 11.80 9.04 4.89
C ILE A 34 12.33 8.42 3.61
N ALA A 35 12.30 9.14 2.48
CA ALA A 35 12.89 8.62 1.24
C ALA A 35 14.41 8.45 1.36
N SER A 36 15.07 9.36 2.08
CA SER A 36 16.50 9.33 2.33
C SER A 36 16.89 8.17 3.24
N ASP A 37 16.15 7.94 4.33
CA ASP A 37 16.36 6.79 5.23
C ASP A 37 16.18 5.44 4.52
N PHE A 38 15.21 5.35 3.61
CA PHE A 38 14.98 4.13 2.83
C PHE A 38 16.05 3.91 1.76
N LEU A 39 16.57 4.99 1.17
CA LEU A 39 17.71 4.91 0.26
C LEU A 39 19.01 4.55 1.01
N GLU A 40 19.20 5.05 2.22
CA GLU A 40 20.31 4.66 3.08
C GLU A 40 20.22 3.17 3.43
N HIS A 41 19.06 2.68 3.88
CA HIS A 41 18.86 1.26 4.15
C HIS A 41 19.09 0.37 2.92
N PHE A 42 18.73 0.84 1.72
CA PHE A 42 19.05 0.17 0.47
C PHE A 42 20.57 0.03 0.28
N MET A 43 21.33 1.09 0.56
CA MET A 43 22.78 1.16 0.41
C MET A 43 23.55 0.43 1.51
N ASP A 44 22.97 0.28 2.71
CA ASP A 44 23.64 -0.40 3.83
C ASP A 44 23.67 -1.93 3.68
N GLY A 45 23.03 -2.47 2.63
CA GLY A 45 23.29 -3.82 2.15
C GLY A 45 22.74 -4.97 3.00
N ALA A 46 21.92 -4.69 4.01
CA ALA A 46 21.35 -5.73 4.89
C ALA A 46 20.14 -6.46 4.28
N GLY A 47 19.39 -5.84 3.36
CA GLY A 47 18.23 -6.43 2.67
C GLY A 47 17.02 -6.77 3.56
N GLY A 48 17.08 -6.51 4.87
CA GLY A 48 16.00 -6.76 5.82
C GLY A 48 14.75 -5.93 5.51
N SER A 49 13.57 -6.50 5.70
CA SER A 49 12.30 -5.81 5.51
C SER A 49 12.16 -4.59 6.43
N ARG A 50 11.54 -3.51 5.94
CA ARG A 50 11.26 -2.30 6.71
C ARG A 50 9.77 -2.10 6.89
N THR A 51 9.37 -1.91 8.14
CA THR A 51 8.00 -1.56 8.49
C THR A 51 7.77 -0.06 8.34
N MET A 52 6.73 0.29 7.59
CA MET A 52 6.27 1.66 7.37
C MET A 52 5.20 2.04 8.38
N SER A 53 5.30 3.27 8.91
CA SER A 53 4.27 3.82 9.80
C SER A 53 2.91 3.90 9.09
N PRO A 54 1.85 3.26 9.61
CA PRO A 54 0.50 3.41 9.07
C PRO A 54 0.03 4.88 9.09
N ARG A 55 0.43 5.65 10.11
CA ARG A 55 0.10 7.07 10.23
C ARG A 55 0.72 7.88 9.09
N TRP A 56 2.00 7.66 8.80
CA TRP A 56 2.68 8.33 7.69
C TRP A 56 2.04 7.96 6.34
N LEU A 57 1.80 6.66 6.07
CA LEU A 57 1.13 6.23 4.84
C LEU A 57 -0.27 6.86 4.68
N ARG A 58 -1.06 6.87 5.74
CA ARG A 58 -2.43 7.43 5.72
C ARG A 58 -2.47 8.96 5.64
N SER A 59 -1.33 9.65 5.76
CA SER A 59 -1.24 11.08 5.46
C SER A 59 -1.49 11.34 3.97
N PHE A 60 -1.09 10.41 3.08
CA PHE A 60 -1.24 10.55 1.64
C PHE A 60 -2.67 10.25 1.18
N LYS A 61 -3.23 11.17 0.37
CA LYS A 61 -4.58 11.03 -0.20
C LYS A 61 -4.75 9.74 -1.02
N VAL A 62 -3.70 9.29 -1.72
CA VAL A 62 -3.77 8.07 -2.55
C VAL A 62 -3.94 6.80 -1.72
N ILE A 63 -3.30 6.72 -0.54
CA ILE A 63 -3.44 5.59 0.38
C ILE A 63 -4.88 5.53 0.91
N LYS A 64 -5.40 6.67 1.40
CA LYS A 64 -6.80 6.76 1.85
C LYS A 64 -7.80 6.42 0.74
N LYS A 65 -7.53 6.81 -0.52
CA LYS A 65 -8.36 6.45 -1.67
C LYS A 65 -8.33 4.94 -1.95
N ALA A 66 -7.18 4.30 -1.84
CA ALA A 66 -7.04 2.84 -2.01
C ALA A 66 -7.80 2.08 -0.92
N GLU A 67 -7.69 2.49 0.34
CA GLU A 67 -8.47 1.94 1.45
C GLU A 67 -9.97 2.10 1.18
N ARG A 68 -10.43 3.32 0.87
CA ARG A 68 -11.86 3.58 0.61
C ARG A 68 -12.38 2.80 -0.61
N LYS A 69 -11.52 2.51 -1.59
CA LYS A 69 -11.87 1.66 -2.73
C LYS A 69 -12.18 0.23 -2.29
N ASN A 70 -11.34 -0.36 -1.45
CA ASN A 70 -11.56 -1.70 -0.93
C ASN A 70 -12.75 -1.74 0.06
N GLN A 71 -12.87 -0.75 0.94
CA GLN A 71 -14.04 -0.61 1.83
C GLN A 71 -15.36 -0.64 1.05
N ARG A 72 -15.48 0.17 -0.01
CA ARG A 72 -16.68 0.20 -0.87
C ARG A 72 -16.97 -1.12 -1.57
N ARG A 73 -15.95 -1.93 -1.85
CA ARG A 73 -16.14 -3.26 -2.45
C ARG A 73 -16.71 -4.24 -1.42
N PHE A 74 -16.19 -4.21 -0.18
CA PHE A 74 -16.78 -4.96 0.93
C PHE A 74 -18.21 -4.51 1.23
N GLU A 75 -18.48 -3.21 1.35
CA GLU A 75 -19.82 -2.66 1.58
C GLU A 75 -20.83 -3.21 0.54
N ARG A 76 -20.48 -3.22 -0.75
CA ARG A 76 -21.33 -3.79 -1.81
C ARG A 76 -21.51 -5.30 -1.70
N GLN A 77 -20.47 -6.05 -1.31
CA GLN A 77 -20.59 -7.49 -1.10
C GLN A 77 -21.50 -7.81 0.09
N LEU A 78 -21.32 -7.10 1.19
CA LEU A 78 -22.13 -7.23 2.40
C LEU A 78 -23.59 -6.89 2.12
N ALA A 79 -23.86 -5.79 1.43
CA ALA A 79 -25.19 -5.40 0.99
C ALA A 79 -25.86 -6.47 0.12
N ARG A 80 -25.14 -7.04 -0.85
CA ARG A 80 -25.67 -8.14 -1.67
C ARG A 80 -25.95 -9.38 -0.84
N ARG A 81 -25.06 -9.73 0.08
CA ARG A 81 -25.23 -10.91 0.95
C ARG A 81 -26.40 -10.74 1.91
N ALA A 82 -26.60 -9.55 2.45
CA ALA A 82 -27.71 -9.22 3.34
C ALA A 82 -29.09 -9.46 2.70
N ARG A 83 -29.24 -9.16 1.42
CA ARG A 83 -30.50 -9.37 0.67
C ARG A 83 -30.86 -10.84 0.45
N LEU A 84 -29.90 -11.75 0.65
CA LEU A 84 -30.08 -13.19 0.45
C LEU A 84 -30.44 -13.93 1.74
N LEU A 85 -30.39 -13.25 2.89
CA LEU A 85 -30.72 -13.85 4.19
C LEU A 85 -32.23 -13.86 4.39
N GLY A 86 -32.78 -15.01 4.75
CA GLY A 86 -34.12 -15.16 5.32
C GLY A 86 -34.18 -14.68 6.77
N ASP A 87 -35.39 -14.45 7.28
CA ASP A 87 -35.57 -14.00 8.66
C ASP A 87 -35.02 -15.01 9.67
N GLY A 88 -34.31 -14.52 10.69
CA GLY A 88 -33.59 -15.35 11.68
C GLY A 88 -32.30 -16.00 11.17
N GLU A 89 -31.93 -15.85 9.90
CA GLU A 89 -30.72 -16.46 9.36
C GLU A 89 -29.45 -15.65 9.67
N SER A 90 -28.33 -16.38 9.75
CA SER A 90 -26.99 -15.82 9.80
C SER A 90 -26.12 -16.32 8.66
N SER A 91 -25.15 -15.50 8.25
CA SER A 91 -24.12 -15.88 7.29
C SER A 91 -22.78 -15.26 7.65
N TRP A 92 -21.73 -15.89 7.14
CA TRP A 92 -20.36 -15.40 7.17
C TRP A 92 -19.94 -14.90 5.80
N LEU A 93 -19.02 -13.94 5.76
CA LEU A 93 -18.32 -13.52 4.55
C LEU A 93 -16.83 -13.39 4.86
N HIS A 94 -16.00 -14.15 4.17
CA HIS A 94 -14.55 -14.02 4.19
C HIS A 94 -14.05 -13.81 2.76
N ASP A 95 -13.41 -12.68 2.50
CA ASP A 95 -12.92 -12.35 1.16
C ASP A 95 -11.80 -11.29 1.23
N TYR A 96 -11.16 -11.00 0.09
CA TYR A 96 -10.12 -9.98 0.00
C TYR A 96 -10.25 -9.09 -1.23
N TRP A 97 -9.68 -7.90 -1.12
CA TRP A 97 -9.57 -6.96 -2.23
C TRP A 97 -8.18 -6.36 -2.30
N ASP A 98 -7.66 -6.25 -3.52
CA ASP A 98 -6.41 -5.56 -3.84
C ASP A 98 -6.69 -4.20 -4.49
N ALA A 99 -5.97 -3.19 -4.04
CA ALA A 99 -5.94 -1.85 -4.62
C ALA A 99 -4.50 -1.46 -4.98
N ARG A 100 -4.25 -1.25 -6.27
CA ARG A 100 -3.01 -0.63 -6.75
C ARG A 100 -2.99 0.84 -6.36
N ILE A 101 -1.83 1.30 -5.91
CA ILE A 101 -1.53 2.67 -5.55
C ILE A 101 -0.49 3.19 -6.54
N ASN A 102 -0.70 4.42 -7.02
CA ASN A 102 0.26 5.14 -7.83
C ASN A 102 0.51 6.50 -7.16
N ALA A 103 1.70 6.68 -6.59
CA ALA A 103 2.06 7.89 -5.88
C ALA A 103 2.19 9.08 -6.85
N PHE A 104 1.82 10.26 -6.37
CA PHE A 104 1.90 11.48 -7.18
C PHE A 104 3.35 11.96 -7.26
N ILE A 105 3.81 12.31 -8.45
CA ILE A 105 5.17 12.80 -8.70
C ILE A 105 5.46 14.00 -7.78
N GLY A 106 6.66 14.02 -7.18
CA GLY A 106 7.09 15.08 -6.27
C GLY A 106 6.60 14.95 -4.83
N THR A 107 5.78 13.95 -4.50
CA THR A 107 5.51 13.59 -3.10
C THR A 107 6.62 12.70 -2.55
N GLU A 108 6.87 12.75 -1.24
CA GLU A 108 7.83 11.85 -0.59
C GLU A 108 7.47 10.37 -0.83
N LEU A 109 6.17 10.03 -0.82
CA LEU A 109 5.71 8.69 -1.17
C LEU A 109 6.16 8.26 -2.57
N PHE A 110 6.26 9.16 -3.55
CA PHE A 110 6.75 8.80 -4.89
C PHE A 110 8.23 8.41 -4.88
N TYR A 111 9.05 9.08 -4.07
CA TYR A 111 10.45 8.73 -3.91
C TYR A 111 10.64 7.46 -3.09
N VAL A 112 9.76 7.16 -2.14
CA VAL A 112 9.77 5.89 -1.40
C VAL A 112 9.25 4.74 -2.26
N SER A 113 8.02 4.87 -2.78
CA SER A 113 7.22 3.83 -3.42
C SER A 113 6.33 4.45 -4.51
N ARG A 114 6.78 4.37 -5.76
CA ARG A 114 5.99 4.88 -6.89
C ARG A 114 4.70 4.06 -7.08
N MET A 115 4.83 2.74 -7.13
CA MET A 115 3.74 1.81 -7.39
C MET A 115 3.68 0.74 -6.32
N SER A 116 2.62 0.73 -5.52
CA SER A 116 2.46 -0.23 -4.41
C SER A 116 1.10 -0.92 -4.44
N LEU A 117 0.95 -1.93 -3.58
CA LEU A 117 -0.31 -2.64 -3.39
C LEU A 117 -0.83 -2.48 -1.97
N LEU A 118 -2.13 -2.25 -1.85
CA LEU A 118 -2.88 -2.41 -0.60
C LEU A 118 -3.81 -3.62 -0.73
N ARG A 119 -3.51 -4.67 0.01
CA ARG A 119 -4.38 -5.83 0.19
C ARG A 119 -5.23 -5.65 1.44
N SER A 120 -6.52 -5.88 1.34
CA SER A 120 -7.48 -5.83 2.44
C SER A 120 -8.19 -7.17 2.56
N GLN A 121 -8.03 -7.88 3.67
CA GLN A 121 -8.68 -9.17 3.94
C GLN A 121 -9.77 -8.96 4.98
N GLY A 122 -11.03 -9.22 4.61
CA GLY A 122 -12.20 -9.00 5.44
C GLY A 122 -12.77 -10.30 5.98
N SER A 123 -13.33 -10.25 7.19
CA SER A 123 -14.07 -11.34 7.83
C SER A 123 -15.26 -10.75 8.56
N PHE A 124 -16.46 -11.14 8.15
CA PHE A 124 -17.70 -10.53 8.59
C PHE A 124 -18.76 -11.57 8.96
N VAL A 125 -19.61 -11.18 9.90
CA VAL A 125 -20.84 -11.87 10.29
C VAL A 125 -22.01 -11.00 9.89
N LEU A 126 -23.04 -11.64 9.35
CA LEU A 126 -24.32 -11.01 9.04
C LEU A 126 -25.40 -11.82 9.75
N THR A 127 -26.32 -11.13 10.44
CA THR A 127 -27.48 -11.76 11.09
C THR A 127 -28.72 -10.93 10.77
N ARG A 128 -29.79 -11.60 10.33
CA ARG A 128 -31.07 -10.96 10.07
C ARG A 128 -32.01 -11.08 11.28
N GLU A 129 -32.58 -9.94 11.66
CA GLU A 129 -33.64 -9.82 12.66
C GLU A 129 -34.78 -9.00 12.04
N GLY A 130 -35.80 -9.69 11.54
CA GLY A 130 -36.90 -9.09 10.79
C GLY A 130 -36.42 -8.34 9.54
N PRO A 131 -36.73 -7.04 9.38
CA PRO A 131 -36.35 -6.27 8.20
C PRO A 131 -34.90 -5.78 8.20
N GLU A 132 -34.15 -5.99 9.29
CA GLU A 132 -32.78 -5.49 9.46
C GLU A 132 -31.77 -6.65 9.41
N VAL A 133 -30.68 -6.44 8.66
CA VAL A 133 -29.47 -7.26 8.75
C VAL A 133 -28.39 -6.45 9.44
N ARG A 134 -27.91 -6.94 10.58
CA ARG A 134 -26.74 -6.42 11.27
C ARG A 134 -25.49 -7.05 10.71
N VAL A 135 -24.46 -6.24 10.54
CA VAL A 135 -23.16 -6.66 10.02
C VAL A 135 -22.08 -6.23 10.99
N SER A 136 -21.16 -7.13 11.32
CA SER A 136 -19.96 -6.81 12.08
C SER A 136 -18.77 -7.58 11.54
N GLY A 137 -17.56 -7.05 11.69
CA GLY A 137 -16.37 -7.74 11.24
C GLY A 137 -15.09 -6.95 11.35
N THR A 138 -14.02 -7.56 10.85
CA THR A 138 -12.68 -6.98 10.84
C THR A 138 -12.09 -7.03 9.43
N VAL A 139 -11.27 -6.04 9.11
CA VAL A 139 -10.49 -5.99 7.89
C VAL A 139 -9.03 -5.75 8.23
N ARG A 140 -8.18 -6.71 7.85
CA ARG A 140 -6.73 -6.60 7.97
C ARG A 140 -6.16 -6.04 6.68
N HIS A 141 -5.48 -4.91 6.79
CA HIS A 141 -4.84 -4.23 5.66
C HIS A 141 -3.35 -4.51 5.68
N ARG A 142 -2.79 -4.84 4.52
CA ARG A 142 -1.35 -4.91 4.27
C ARG A 142 -1.01 -4.06 3.07
N TRP A 143 -0.32 -2.96 3.32
CA TRP A 143 0.39 -2.21 2.28
C TRP A 143 1.77 -2.83 2.11
N PHE A 144 2.22 -3.02 0.87
CA PHE A 144 3.56 -3.51 0.61
C PHE A 144 4.09 -3.09 -0.77
N ASP A 145 5.40 -2.99 -0.86
CA ASP A 145 6.14 -2.70 -2.09
C ASP A 145 7.60 -3.14 -1.97
N PRO A 146 8.16 -3.86 -2.96
CA PRO A 146 9.60 -4.07 -3.04
C PRO A 146 10.33 -2.74 -3.29
N TYR A 147 11.33 -2.44 -2.46
CA TYR A 147 12.28 -1.36 -2.75
C TYR A 147 13.47 -1.95 -3.50
N ASP A 148 13.57 -1.63 -4.78
CA ASP A 148 14.61 -2.11 -5.69
C ASP A 148 15.21 -0.99 -6.55
N TRP A 149 14.94 0.27 -6.18
CA TRP A 149 15.26 1.48 -6.94
C TRP A 149 14.66 1.52 -8.36
N ASP A 150 13.77 0.58 -8.73
CA ASP A 150 13.13 0.56 -10.04
C ASP A 150 11.88 1.45 -10.05
N ARG A 151 12.04 2.64 -10.63
CA ARG A 151 10.96 3.62 -10.79
C ARG A 151 10.59 3.86 -12.25
N GLY A 152 10.95 2.96 -13.17
CA GLY A 152 10.74 3.11 -14.61
C GLY A 152 12.04 3.28 -15.40
N ARG A 153 12.22 4.38 -16.14
CA ARG A 153 13.46 4.59 -16.94
C ARG A 153 14.49 5.46 -16.21
N TRP A 154 14.03 6.52 -15.58
CA TRP A 154 14.81 7.49 -14.82
C TRP A 154 13.92 8.11 -13.73
N VAL A 155 14.53 8.71 -12.72
CA VAL A 155 13.86 9.51 -11.70
C VAL A 155 14.52 10.88 -11.64
N TYR A 156 13.72 11.95 -11.63
CA TYR A 156 14.25 13.29 -11.37
C TYR A 156 14.47 13.47 -9.88
N ILE A 157 15.69 13.85 -9.49
CA ILE A 157 16.04 14.15 -8.11
C ILE A 157 16.48 15.61 -8.05
N PRO A 158 15.86 16.44 -7.19
CA PRO A 158 16.29 17.82 -7.01
C PRO A 158 17.80 17.92 -6.78
N ARG A 159 18.45 18.89 -7.43
CA ARG A 159 19.92 19.13 -7.42
C ARG A 159 20.79 18.06 -8.09
N HIS A 160 20.24 16.90 -8.47
CA HIS A 160 20.98 15.80 -9.10
C HIS A 160 20.50 15.48 -10.52
N GLY A 161 19.38 16.09 -10.95
CA GLY A 161 18.82 15.88 -12.28
C GLY A 161 18.22 14.49 -12.46
N PHE A 162 18.26 13.97 -13.68
CA PHE A 162 17.69 12.66 -14.01
C PHE A 162 18.68 11.54 -13.68
N VAL A 163 18.36 10.74 -12.67
CA VAL A 163 19.14 9.57 -12.27
C VAL A 163 18.57 8.32 -12.95
N PRO A 164 19.35 7.59 -13.77
CA PRO A 164 18.90 6.35 -14.38
C PRO A 164 18.65 5.26 -13.32
N ILE A 165 17.60 4.46 -13.50
CA ILE A 165 17.32 3.32 -12.60
C ILE A 165 18.40 2.23 -12.69
N ALA A 166 19.19 2.22 -13.77
CA ALA A 166 20.30 1.28 -13.94
C ALA A 166 21.36 1.43 -12.86
N VAL A 167 21.47 2.61 -12.22
CA VAL A 167 22.41 2.84 -11.11
C VAL A 167 22.12 1.89 -9.94
N GLY A 168 20.86 1.80 -9.50
CA GLY A 168 20.49 0.90 -8.39
C GLY A 168 20.77 -0.57 -8.73
N ARG A 169 20.54 -0.97 -9.99
CA ARG A 169 20.85 -2.33 -10.47
C ARG A 169 22.35 -2.61 -10.49
N ASP A 170 23.15 -1.66 -10.92
CA ASP A 170 24.62 -1.78 -10.94
C ASP A 170 25.17 -1.86 -9.51
N LEU A 171 24.62 -1.09 -8.58
CA LEU A 171 24.98 -1.14 -7.15
C LEU A 171 24.62 -2.48 -6.50
N VAL A 172 23.42 -3.03 -6.79
CA VAL A 172 23.03 -4.36 -6.32
C VAL A 172 23.93 -5.45 -6.91
N ALA A 173 24.28 -5.35 -8.20
CA ALA A 173 25.17 -6.31 -8.85
C ALA A 173 26.61 -6.25 -8.32
N ALA A 174 27.04 -5.12 -7.78
CA ALA A 174 28.34 -4.90 -7.16
C ALA A 174 28.34 -5.14 -5.63
N ASP A 175 27.25 -5.68 -5.09
CA ASP A 175 27.04 -5.90 -3.64
C ASP A 175 27.22 -4.63 -2.79
N GLN A 176 26.90 -3.46 -3.35
CA GLN A 176 26.90 -2.17 -2.67
C GLN A 176 25.50 -1.74 -2.22
N ALA A 177 24.48 -2.50 -2.57
CA ALA A 177 23.10 -2.25 -2.18
C ALA A 177 22.30 -3.56 -2.19
N ARG A 178 21.21 -3.63 -1.41
CA ARG A 178 20.31 -4.78 -1.40
C ARG A 178 18.85 -4.33 -1.46
N ASN A 179 18.10 -4.96 -2.36
CA ASN A 179 16.64 -4.82 -2.40
C ASN A 179 16.04 -5.31 -1.09
N PHE A 180 14.93 -4.70 -0.67
CA PHE A 180 14.22 -5.12 0.53
C PHE A 180 12.71 -4.91 0.38
N LEU A 181 11.94 -5.55 1.25
CA LEU A 181 10.50 -5.37 1.29
C LEU A 181 10.13 -4.20 2.21
N MET A 182 9.33 -3.27 1.70
CA MET A 182 8.63 -2.29 2.53
C MET A 182 7.22 -2.81 2.81
N GLU A 183 6.77 -2.75 4.05
CA GLU A 183 5.40 -3.14 4.38
C GLU A 183 4.81 -2.38 5.55
N SER A 184 3.48 -2.29 5.59
CA SER A 184 2.73 -1.75 6.72
C SER A 184 1.47 -2.56 6.93
N ARG A 185 1.12 -2.82 8.19
CA ARG A 185 -0.09 -3.54 8.55
C ARG A 185 -0.94 -2.69 9.48
N HIS A 186 -2.24 -2.71 9.28
CA HIS A 186 -3.20 -2.13 10.23
C HIS A 186 -4.55 -2.85 10.13
N VAL A 187 -5.38 -2.69 11.15
CA VAL A 187 -6.69 -3.33 11.24
C VAL A 187 -7.79 -2.29 11.34
N GLN A 188 -8.89 -2.52 10.64
CA GLN A 188 -10.13 -1.77 10.80
C GLN A 188 -11.26 -2.72 11.26
N THR A 189 -12.17 -2.22 12.08
CA THR A 189 -13.47 -2.86 12.30
C THR A 189 -14.49 -2.26 11.35
N LEU A 190 -15.51 -3.06 11.03
CA LEU A 190 -16.72 -2.61 10.35
C LEU A 190 -17.92 -3.00 11.20
N GLU A 191 -18.84 -2.05 11.36
CA GLU A 191 -20.19 -2.28 11.84
C GLU A 191 -21.16 -1.73 10.82
N GLY A 192 -22.26 -2.41 10.57
CA GLY A 192 -23.22 -1.98 9.57
C GLY A 192 -24.63 -2.49 9.80
N ARG A 193 -25.56 -1.83 9.12
CA ARG A 193 -26.98 -2.18 9.08
C ARG A 193 -27.47 -2.08 7.64
N CYS A 194 -28.19 -3.10 7.20
CA CYS A 194 -28.92 -3.10 5.93
C CYS A 194 -30.39 -3.31 6.26
N VAL A 195 -31.24 -2.36 5.89
CA VAL A 195 -32.68 -2.41 6.14
C VAL A 195 -33.40 -2.54 4.80
N ASP A 196 -34.26 -3.53 4.69
CA ASP A 196 -35.04 -3.73 3.47
C ASP A 196 -36.06 -2.61 3.29
N GLY A 197 -36.21 -2.18 2.04
CA GLY A 197 -37.20 -1.18 1.67
C GLY A 197 -38.55 -1.84 1.42
N ARG A 198 -39.63 -1.22 1.89
CA ARG A 198 -40.98 -1.54 1.41
C ARG A 198 -41.32 -0.61 0.28
N TRP A 199 -41.80 -1.16 -0.85
CA TRP A 199 -42.21 -0.36 -2.00
C TRP A 199 -43.17 0.77 -1.56
N PRO A 200 -42.97 2.02 -2.01
CA PRO A 200 -42.01 2.47 -3.04
C PRO A 200 -40.62 2.86 -2.49
N ARG A 201 -40.34 2.71 -1.20
CA ARG A 201 -39.07 3.11 -0.58
C ARG A 201 -37.98 2.07 -0.85
N ARG A 202 -36.81 2.54 -1.30
CA ARG A 202 -35.61 1.70 -1.42
C ARG A 202 -35.06 1.36 -0.02
N GLY A 203 -34.44 0.19 0.09
CA GLY A 203 -33.70 -0.20 1.28
C GLY A 203 -32.57 0.77 1.59
N ARG A 204 -32.14 0.79 2.86
CA ARG A 204 -31.08 1.68 3.36
C ARG A 204 -29.94 0.85 3.90
N GLU A 205 -28.72 1.25 3.54
CA GLU A 205 -27.49 0.60 3.97
C GLU A 205 -26.61 1.64 4.67
N SER A 206 -26.04 1.30 5.81
CA SER A 206 -25.10 2.15 6.55
C SER A 206 -23.96 1.31 7.10
N PHE A 207 -22.72 1.75 6.86
CA PHE A 207 -21.52 1.08 7.32
C PHE A 207 -20.59 2.09 8.00
N GLY A 208 -20.20 1.80 9.23
CA GLY A 208 -19.19 2.51 10.01
C GLY A 208 -17.87 1.75 9.97
N TRP A 209 -16.77 2.48 9.80
CA TRP A 209 -15.42 1.93 9.80
C TRP A 209 -14.60 2.60 10.90
N SER A 210 -13.92 1.80 11.72
CA SER A 210 -13.08 2.31 12.79
C SER A 210 -11.69 1.70 12.70
N LEU A 211 -10.65 2.52 12.88
CA LEU A 211 -9.28 2.02 12.97
C LEU A 211 -9.08 1.40 14.35
N VAL A 212 -8.55 0.17 14.40
CA VAL A 212 -8.12 -0.43 15.66
C VAL A 212 -6.80 0.23 16.04
N ARG A 213 -6.80 0.98 17.14
CA ARG A 213 -5.56 1.50 17.73
C ARG A 213 -4.83 0.32 18.38
N THR A 214 -3.69 -0.05 17.83
CA THR A 214 -2.72 -0.87 18.56
C THR A 214 -2.02 0.05 19.57
N ALA A 215 -1.77 -0.45 20.79
CA ALA A 215 -1.23 0.34 21.90
C ALA A 215 0.18 0.92 21.64
N ASP A 216 0.85 0.49 20.58
CA ASP A 216 2.20 0.93 20.23
C ASP A 216 2.18 1.78 18.96
N GLY A 217 2.31 3.09 19.14
CA GLY A 217 2.43 4.08 18.07
C GLY A 217 2.86 5.43 18.61
#